data_AF-A0A4P9Z7Q5-F1
#
_entry.id   AF-A0A4P9Z7Q5-F1
#
_cell.length_a   1.000
_cell.length_b   1.000
_cell.length_c   1.000
_cell.angle_alpha   90.00
_cell.angle_beta   90.00
_cell.angle_gamma   90.00
#
_symmetry.space_group_name_H-M   'P 1'
#
loop_
_entity.id
_entity.type
_entity.pdbx_description
1 polymer ?
#
loop_
_entity_poly.entity_id
_entity_poly.type
_entity_poly.pdbx_seq_one_letter_code
_entity_poly.pdbx_strand_id
1 'polypeptide(L)'
;MDEETKEELPDLATIGVELLSEKYLTYLSNLGKSELNQMARFFEKTGYLKLSFEISQDFDSKFQIALKISDLALLYALLSNYQAENPQTAASNIRKWRSLGDLALKKWNINIAECCYWMAKDYSTLLLVLTSTNNRELLERLAQAADDCGRYNIAFQAWWSIKNVDKCVNLLAKTGRFSEAAFLARTYGISTDKLQKVTDQWKEQLSTTGKEKIAERLITDFSQLAVGDAPTDSLINLDDEVHVATEDPGVELAA
;
A
#
# COMPACT_ATOMS: atom_id res chain seq x y z
N MET A 1 39.01 -11.37 17.55
CA MET A 1 40.37 -11.39 16.99
C MET A 1 41.20 -12.10 18.04
N ASP A 2 41.53 -13.37 17.81
CA ASP A 2 42.39 -14.10 18.76
C ASP A 2 43.81 -13.52 18.67
N GLU A 3 44.37 -13.16 19.82
CA GLU A 3 45.68 -12.48 19.89
C GLU A 3 46.86 -13.37 19.49
N GLU A 4 46.66 -14.69 19.33
CA GLU A 4 47.74 -15.65 19.02
C GLU A 4 47.84 -16.07 17.55
N THR A 5 46.76 -16.05 16.76
CA THR A 5 46.75 -16.65 15.40
C THR A 5 46.61 -15.66 14.26
N LYS A 6 46.25 -14.38 14.50
CA LYS A 6 45.97 -13.37 13.44
C LYS A 6 44.92 -13.79 12.39
N GLU A 7 44.23 -14.91 12.58
CA GLU A 7 43.12 -15.32 11.71
C GLU A 7 41.85 -14.60 12.16
N GLU A 8 41.10 -14.05 11.19
CA GLU A 8 39.77 -13.54 11.45
C GLU A 8 38.88 -14.70 11.88
N LEU A 9 38.50 -14.73 13.17
CA LEU A 9 37.52 -15.68 13.70
C LEU A 9 36.29 -15.66 12.78
N PRO A 10 35.92 -16.80 12.18
CA PRO A 10 34.71 -16.85 11.35
C PRO A 10 33.52 -16.48 12.22
N ASP A 11 32.64 -15.63 11.68
CA ASP A 11 31.39 -15.28 12.36
C ASP A 11 30.65 -16.58 12.74
N LEU A 12 30.35 -16.75 14.04
CA LEU A 12 29.77 -17.98 14.58
C LEU A 12 28.47 -18.36 13.84
N ALA A 13 27.76 -17.38 13.30
CA ALA A 13 26.55 -17.59 12.50
C ALA A 13 26.80 -18.33 11.17
N THR A 14 28.04 -18.37 10.69
CA THR A 14 28.43 -18.91 9.37
C THR A 14 28.88 -20.36 9.43
N ILE A 15 29.18 -20.90 10.63
CA ILE A 15 29.66 -22.27 10.83
C ILE A 15 28.49 -23.25 10.63
N GLY A 16 28.58 -24.06 9.58
CA GLY A 16 27.63 -25.13 9.25
C GLY A 16 28.15 -26.52 9.65
N VAL A 17 27.32 -27.55 9.45
CA VAL A 17 27.67 -28.96 9.75
C VAL A 17 28.91 -29.44 8.99
N GLU A 18 29.23 -28.84 7.84
CA GLU A 18 30.41 -29.17 7.03
C GLU A 18 31.75 -28.91 7.74
N LEU A 19 31.78 -28.02 8.72
CA LEU A 19 32.97 -27.74 9.55
C LEU A 19 33.05 -28.62 10.80
N LEU A 20 32.05 -29.47 11.07
CA LEU A 20 32.09 -30.38 12.21
C LEU A 20 32.95 -31.61 11.88
N SER A 21 33.80 -31.99 12.84
CA SER A 21 34.53 -33.26 12.75
C SER A 21 33.56 -34.45 12.64
N GLU A 22 33.95 -35.47 11.87
CA GLU A 22 33.18 -36.72 11.63
C GLU A 22 32.68 -37.40 12.92
N LYS A 23 33.40 -37.21 14.03
CA LYS A 23 33.01 -37.72 15.35
C LYS A 23 31.74 -37.06 15.90
N TYR A 24 31.52 -35.78 15.62
CA TYR A 24 30.30 -35.08 16.05
C TYR A 24 29.13 -35.39 15.13
N LEU A 25 29.38 -35.60 13.84
CA LEU A 25 28.36 -36.04 12.88
C LEU A 25 27.75 -37.39 13.25
N THR A 26 28.58 -38.37 13.61
CA THR A 26 28.14 -39.68 14.08
C THR A 26 27.40 -39.61 15.42
N TYR A 27 27.75 -38.66 16.28
CA TYR A 27 27.01 -38.41 17.51
C TYR A 27 25.63 -37.81 17.22
N LEU A 28 25.54 -36.84 16.30
CA LEU A 28 24.28 -36.21 15.90
C LEU A 28 23.30 -37.21 15.27
N SER A 29 23.78 -38.17 14.48
CA SER A 29 22.92 -39.20 13.87
C SER A 29 22.32 -40.20 14.87
N ASN A 30 22.91 -40.34 16.05
CA ASN A 30 22.45 -41.28 17.09
C ASN A 30 21.44 -40.67 18.06
N LEU A 31 21.19 -39.36 18.00
CA LEU A 31 20.29 -38.65 18.91
C LEU A 31 18.82 -38.76 18.48
N GLY A 32 17.93 -38.79 19.47
CA GLY A 32 16.48 -38.75 19.24
C GLY A 32 15.99 -37.37 18.80
N LYS A 33 14.79 -37.30 18.21
CA LYS A 33 14.18 -36.03 17.73
C LYS A 33 14.08 -34.95 18.81
N SER A 34 13.79 -35.35 20.05
CA SER A 34 13.69 -34.42 21.20
C SER A 34 15.05 -33.81 21.56
N GLU A 35 16.10 -34.64 21.58
CA GLU A 35 17.47 -34.24 21.92
C GLU A 35 18.03 -33.32 20.83
N LEU A 36 17.76 -33.61 19.56
CA LEU A 36 18.14 -32.75 18.43
C LEU A 36 17.49 -31.35 18.54
N ASN A 37 16.21 -31.27 18.93
CA ASN A 37 15.56 -29.98 19.15
C ASN A 37 16.13 -29.22 20.37
N GLN A 38 16.54 -29.91 21.43
CA GLN A 38 17.24 -29.29 22.55
C GLN A 38 18.61 -28.75 22.13
N MET A 39 19.36 -29.54 21.34
CA MET A 39 20.66 -29.17 20.79
C MET A 39 20.53 -27.96 19.85
N ALA A 40 19.50 -27.91 19.01
CA ALA A 40 19.23 -26.77 18.13
C ALA A 40 19.02 -25.47 18.94
N ARG A 41 18.24 -25.52 20.03
CA ARG A 41 18.04 -24.36 20.93
C ARG A 41 19.33 -23.97 21.65
N PHE A 42 20.17 -24.93 22.00
CA PHE A 42 21.48 -24.66 22.58
C PHE A 42 22.40 -23.93 21.58
N PHE A 43 22.45 -24.40 20.34
CA PHE A 43 23.21 -23.75 19.27
C PHE A 43 22.68 -22.37 18.92
N GLU A 44 21.36 -22.17 18.97
CA GLU A 44 20.73 -20.86 18.77
C GLU A 44 21.13 -19.87 19.86
N LYS A 45 21.17 -20.29 21.13
CA LYS A 45 21.58 -19.44 22.26
C LYS A 45 23.08 -19.10 22.24
N THR A 46 23.91 -20.01 21.72
CA THR A 46 25.36 -19.82 21.63
C THR A 46 25.79 -19.06 20.37
N GLY A 47 24.89 -18.85 19.40
CA GLY A 47 25.13 -18.05 18.20
C GLY A 47 25.44 -18.84 16.93
N TYR A 48 25.50 -20.17 17.00
CA TYR A 48 25.71 -21.06 15.84
C TYR A 48 24.40 -21.26 15.05
N LEU A 49 23.98 -20.23 14.32
CA LEU A 49 22.66 -20.19 13.69
C LEU A 49 22.50 -21.20 12.53
N LYS A 50 23.48 -21.32 11.62
CA LYS A 50 23.41 -22.29 10.51
C LYS A 50 23.36 -23.74 11.01
N LEU A 51 24.23 -24.10 11.96
CA LEU A 51 24.21 -25.40 12.62
C LEU A 51 22.87 -25.69 13.32
N SER A 52 22.33 -24.68 14.02
CA SER A 52 21.01 -24.78 14.66
C SER A 52 19.89 -25.05 13.64
N PHE A 53 19.93 -24.38 12.48
CA PHE A 53 18.96 -24.57 11.40
C PHE A 53 18.98 -25.99 10.82
N GLU A 54 20.17 -26.53 10.57
CA GLU A 54 20.37 -27.88 9.99
C GLU A 54 19.90 -28.99 10.96
N ILE A 55 20.18 -28.82 12.26
CA ILE A 55 19.84 -29.80 13.30
C ILE A 55 18.35 -29.75 13.69
N SER A 56 17.72 -28.57 13.59
CA SER A 56 16.31 -28.40 13.95
C SER A 56 15.43 -29.34 13.10
N GLN A 57 14.37 -29.90 13.68
CA GLN A 57 13.39 -30.69 12.94
C GLN A 57 12.04 -30.00 12.78
N ASP A 58 11.79 -28.99 13.61
CA ASP A 58 10.53 -28.26 13.64
C ASP A 58 10.54 -27.08 12.66
N PHE A 59 9.46 -26.92 11.89
CA PHE A 59 9.33 -25.88 10.89
C PHE A 59 9.31 -24.48 11.51
N ASP A 60 8.57 -24.29 12.62
CA ASP A 60 8.46 -22.99 13.27
C ASP A 60 9.81 -22.53 13.83
N SER A 61 10.53 -23.45 14.48
CA SER A 61 11.88 -23.21 14.97
C SER A 61 12.84 -22.89 13.82
N LYS A 62 12.83 -23.67 12.73
CA LYS A 62 13.63 -23.39 11.52
C LYS A 62 13.36 -22.02 10.93
N PHE A 63 12.09 -21.63 10.85
CA PHE A 63 11.71 -20.33 10.33
C PHE A 63 12.26 -19.17 11.18
N GLN A 64 12.16 -19.27 12.51
CA GLN A 64 12.72 -18.25 13.42
C GLN A 64 14.25 -18.17 13.34
N ILE A 65 14.93 -19.31 13.24
CA ILE A 65 16.39 -19.34 13.09
C ILE A 65 16.79 -18.73 11.74
N ALA A 66 16.11 -19.10 10.65
CA ALA A 66 16.39 -18.57 9.32
C ALA A 66 16.07 -17.06 9.21
N LEU A 67 15.06 -16.55 9.93
CA LEU A 67 14.85 -15.10 10.11
C LEU A 67 16.06 -14.41 10.77
N LYS A 68 16.70 -15.04 11.76
CA LYS A 68 17.92 -14.51 12.41
C LYS A 68 19.13 -14.53 11.48
N ILE A 69 19.34 -15.64 10.75
CA ILE A 69 20.39 -15.74 9.71
C ILE A 69 20.15 -14.68 8.63
N SER A 70 18.89 -14.31 8.43
CA SER A 70 18.44 -13.34 7.43
C SER A 70 18.68 -13.79 5.98
N ASP A 71 18.79 -15.09 5.71
CA ASP A 71 18.88 -15.60 4.35
C ASP A 71 17.48 -15.64 3.71
N LEU A 72 17.21 -14.68 2.82
CA LEU A 72 15.90 -14.50 2.21
C LEU A 72 15.52 -15.66 1.26
N ALA A 73 16.50 -16.19 0.51
CA ALA A 73 16.23 -17.20 -0.51
C ALA A 73 15.85 -18.53 0.16
N LEU A 74 16.62 -18.91 1.18
CA LEU A 74 16.34 -20.09 1.99
C LEU A 74 15.01 -19.96 2.73
N LEU A 75 14.72 -18.79 3.31
CA LEU A 75 13.49 -18.56 4.06
C LEU A 75 12.24 -18.60 3.16
N TYR A 76 12.35 -18.04 1.95
CA TYR A 76 11.29 -18.12 0.94
C TYR A 76 11.03 -19.56 0.48
N ALA A 77 12.10 -20.30 0.15
CA ALA A 77 11.99 -21.71 -0.26
C ALA A 77 11.36 -22.56 0.85
N LEU A 78 11.77 -22.36 2.10
CA LEU A 78 11.24 -23.07 3.27
C LEU A 78 9.72 -22.82 3.42
N LEU A 79 9.28 -21.56 3.40
CA LEU A 79 7.86 -21.22 3.50
C LEU A 79 7.04 -21.73 2.31
N SER A 80 7.57 -21.62 1.10
CA SER A 80 6.91 -22.07 -0.13
C SER A 80 6.70 -23.58 -0.12
N ASN A 81 7.74 -24.35 0.20
CA ASN A 81 7.66 -25.82 0.25
C ASN A 81 6.69 -26.28 1.34
N TYR A 82 6.76 -25.67 2.53
CA TYR A 82 5.86 -26.03 3.62
C TYR A 82 4.39 -25.73 3.30
N GLN A 83 4.11 -24.62 2.62
CA GLN A 83 2.75 -24.29 2.17
C GLN A 83 2.26 -25.25 1.07
N ALA A 84 3.14 -25.70 0.18
CA ALA A 84 2.80 -26.69 -0.84
C ALA A 84 2.49 -28.07 -0.22
N GLU A 85 3.27 -28.50 0.78
CA GLU A 85 3.06 -29.76 1.49
C GLU A 85 1.83 -29.72 2.42
N ASN A 86 1.54 -28.56 3.02
CA ASN A 86 0.48 -28.39 4.01
C ASN A 86 -0.47 -27.23 3.66
N PRO A 87 -1.33 -27.34 2.64
CA PRO A 87 -2.19 -26.24 2.18
C PRO A 87 -3.16 -25.72 3.25
N GLN A 88 -3.56 -26.58 4.20
CA GLN A 88 -4.45 -26.22 5.29
C GLN A 88 -3.84 -25.19 6.26
N THR A 89 -2.51 -25.10 6.32
CA THR A 89 -1.80 -24.17 7.21
C THR A 89 -1.62 -22.77 6.62
N ALA A 90 -2.09 -22.53 5.38
CA ALA A 90 -1.94 -21.25 4.68
C ALA A 90 -2.41 -20.04 5.52
N ALA A 91 -3.51 -20.19 6.27
CA ALA A 91 -4.02 -19.11 7.13
C ALA A 91 -3.06 -18.77 8.31
N SER A 92 -2.41 -19.79 8.89
CA SER A 92 -1.42 -19.60 9.97
C SER A 92 -0.13 -18.95 9.44
N ASN A 93 0.25 -19.27 8.21
CA ASN A 93 1.49 -18.78 7.60
C ASN A 93 1.41 -17.33 7.11
N ILE A 94 0.22 -16.71 7.04
CA ILE A 94 0.05 -15.30 6.63
C ILE A 94 0.99 -14.36 7.40
N ARG A 95 1.08 -14.53 8.73
CA ARG A 95 1.95 -13.70 9.57
C ARG A 95 3.44 -13.93 9.27
N LYS A 96 3.82 -15.16 8.94
CA LYS A 96 5.19 -15.54 8.58
C LYS A 96 5.58 -14.93 7.22
N TRP A 97 4.69 -14.99 6.23
CA TRP A 97 4.87 -14.32 4.94
C TRP A 97 5.04 -12.81 5.08
N ARG A 98 4.24 -12.15 5.94
CA ARG A 98 4.42 -10.73 6.24
C ARG A 98 5.80 -10.45 6.86
N SER A 99 6.20 -11.23 7.87
CA SER A 99 7.51 -11.08 8.53
C SER A 99 8.68 -11.25 7.55
N LEU A 100 8.59 -12.23 6.64
CA LEU A 100 9.56 -12.41 5.57
C LEU A 100 9.58 -11.22 4.61
N GLY A 101 8.41 -10.70 4.23
CA GLY A 101 8.29 -9.49 3.40
C GLY A 101 8.97 -8.27 4.05
N ASP A 102 8.74 -8.06 5.34
CA ASP A 102 9.33 -6.95 6.10
C ASP A 102 10.87 -7.08 6.18
N LEU A 103 11.38 -8.31 6.35
CA LEU A 103 12.82 -8.58 6.30
C LEU A 103 13.39 -8.35 4.90
N ALA A 104 12.69 -8.76 3.85
CA ALA A 104 13.10 -8.53 2.47
C ALA A 104 13.17 -7.04 2.14
N LEU A 105 12.20 -6.23 2.61
CA LEU A 105 12.24 -4.77 2.48
C LEU A 105 13.43 -4.16 3.23
N LYS A 106 13.74 -4.62 4.45
CA LYS A 106 14.93 -4.16 5.20
C LYS A 106 16.24 -4.42 4.45
N LYS A 107 16.28 -5.48 3.65
CA LYS A 107 17.42 -5.86 2.80
C LYS A 107 17.34 -5.30 1.37
N TRP A 108 16.41 -4.36 1.12
CA TRP A 108 16.21 -3.74 -0.20
C TRP A 108 15.84 -4.71 -1.32
N ASN A 109 15.36 -5.91 -1.00
CA ASN A 109 14.91 -6.88 -2.00
C ASN A 109 13.39 -6.75 -2.24
N ILE A 110 13.05 -5.82 -3.13
CA ILE A 110 11.65 -5.46 -3.42
C ILE A 110 10.90 -6.60 -4.12
N ASN A 111 11.57 -7.33 -5.03
CA ASN A 111 10.95 -8.41 -5.79
C ASN A 111 10.45 -9.53 -4.89
N ILE A 112 11.29 -10.01 -3.95
CA ILE A 112 10.88 -11.05 -2.99
C ILE A 112 9.81 -10.50 -2.05
N ALA A 113 9.95 -9.26 -1.57
CA ALA A 113 8.97 -8.64 -0.70
C ALA A 113 7.58 -8.60 -1.34
N GLU A 114 7.50 -8.22 -2.61
CA GLU A 114 6.24 -8.18 -3.36
C GLU A 114 5.56 -9.56 -3.40
N CYS A 115 6.29 -10.60 -3.80
CA CYS A 115 5.78 -11.97 -3.82
C CYS A 115 5.29 -12.41 -2.43
N CYS A 116 6.03 -12.07 -1.37
CA CYS A 116 5.65 -12.41 -0.01
C CYS A 116 4.36 -11.72 0.44
N TYR A 117 4.18 -10.43 0.12
CA TYR A 117 2.96 -9.69 0.47
C TYR A 117 1.74 -10.17 -0.31
N TRP A 118 1.91 -10.62 -1.56
CA TRP A 118 0.85 -11.31 -2.31
C TRP A 118 0.40 -12.59 -1.61
N MET A 119 1.34 -13.42 -1.14
CA MET A 119 1.02 -14.64 -0.38
C MET A 119 0.38 -14.33 0.99
N ALA A 120 0.82 -13.25 1.64
CA ALA A 120 0.24 -12.77 2.90
C ALA A 120 -1.14 -12.10 2.71
N LYS A 121 -1.59 -11.83 1.47
CA LYS A 121 -2.78 -11.03 1.16
C LYS A 121 -2.77 -9.66 1.85
N ASP A 122 -1.58 -9.08 2.01
CA ASP A 122 -1.41 -7.76 2.62
C ASP A 122 -1.48 -6.66 1.56
N TYR A 123 -2.70 -6.35 1.14
CA TYR A 123 -2.93 -5.37 0.08
C TYR A 123 -2.53 -3.93 0.48
N SER A 124 -2.47 -3.62 1.78
CA SER A 124 -2.10 -2.28 2.26
C SER A 124 -0.61 -2.02 2.05
N THR A 125 0.24 -2.95 2.48
CA THR A 125 1.69 -2.85 2.28
C THR A 125 2.06 -2.99 0.81
N LEU A 126 1.37 -3.89 0.10
CA LEU A 126 1.55 -4.08 -1.33
C LEU A 126 1.21 -2.82 -2.13
N LEU A 127 0.15 -2.09 -1.76
CA LEU A 127 -0.15 -0.78 -2.37
C LEU A 127 1.03 0.16 -2.24
N LEU A 128 1.63 0.28 -1.05
CA LEU A 128 2.75 1.18 -0.80
C LEU A 128 3.99 0.81 -1.63
N VAL A 129 4.31 -0.48 -1.72
CA VAL A 129 5.43 -0.96 -2.54
C VAL A 129 5.17 -0.68 -4.02
N LEU A 130 3.98 -1.03 -4.53
CA LEU A 130 3.64 -0.92 -5.94
C LEU A 130 3.46 0.53 -6.42
N THR A 131 2.96 1.43 -5.57
CA THR A 131 2.89 2.86 -5.91
C THR A 131 4.27 3.49 -5.95
N SER A 132 5.18 3.05 -5.07
CA SER A 132 6.57 3.50 -5.06
C SER A 132 7.36 3.02 -6.28
N THR A 133 7.10 1.81 -6.78
CA THR A 133 7.72 1.29 -8.01
C THR A 133 6.97 1.69 -9.28
N ASN A 134 5.78 2.26 -9.16
CA ASN A 134 4.89 2.67 -10.25
C ASN A 134 4.61 1.56 -11.28
N ASN A 135 4.48 0.31 -10.80
CA ASN A 135 4.15 -0.81 -11.67
C ASN A 135 2.64 -0.85 -11.96
N ARG A 136 2.25 -0.39 -13.14
CA ARG A 136 0.83 -0.24 -13.52
C ARG A 136 0.08 -1.56 -13.60
N GLU A 137 0.69 -2.61 -14.16
CA GLU A 137 0.03 -3.91 -14.34
C GLU A 137 -0.28 -4.56 -12.99
N LEU A 138 0.70 -4.53 -12.08
CA LEU A 138 0.55 -5.10 -10.75
C LEU A 138 -0.41 -4.28 -9.87
N LEU A 139 -0.42 -2.95 -10.01
CA LEU A 139 -1.42 -2.09 -9.37
C LEU A 139 -2.83 -2.40 -9.87
N GLU A 140 -3.01 -2.67 -11.16
CA GLU A 140 -4.33 -3.02 -11.70
C GLU A 140 -4.81 -4.36 -11.14
N ARG A 141 -3.92 -5.35 -11.06
CA ARG A 141 -4.21 -6.64 -10.43
C ARG A 141 -4.53 -6.49 -8.95
N LEU A 142 -3.78 -5.65 -8.22
CA LEU A 142 -4.03 -5.34 -6.81
C LEU A 142 -5.42 -4.72 -6.62
N ALA A 143 -5.79 -3.79 -7.48
CA ALA A 143 -7.08 -3.11 -7.40
C ALA A 143 -8.26 -4.08 -7.57
N GLN A 144 -8.17 -5.00 -8.53
CA GLN A 144 -9.17 -6.06 -8.75
C GLN A 144 -9.26 -6.99 -7.53
N ALA A 145 -8.12 -7.49 -7.06
CA ALA A 145 -8.07 -8.37 -5.88
C ALA A 145 -8.62 -7.69 -4.61
N ALA A 146 -8.39 -6.38 -4.46
CA ALA A 146 -8.91 -5.59 -3.36
C ALA A 146 -10.42 -5.36 -3.48
N ASP A 147 -10.96 -5.14 -4.68
CA ASP A 147 -12.41 -5.03 -4.93
C ASP A 147 -13.12 -6.36 -4.61
N ASP A 148 -12.57 -7.49 -5.04
CA ASP A 148 -13.11 -8.83 -4.76
C ASP A 148 -13.11 -9.15 -3.26
N CYS A 149 -12.12 -8.63 -2.51
CA CYS A 149 -12.04 -8.77 -1.06
C CYS A 149 -12.87 -7.73 -0.30
N GLY A 150 -13.63 -6.86 -0.99
CA GLY A 150 -14.43 -5.80 -0.37
C GLY A 150 -13.62 -4.66 0.24
N ARG A 151 -12.32 -4.54 -0.08
CA ARG A 151 -11.44 -3.46 0.38
C ARG A 151 -11.43 -2.30 -0.60
N TYR A 152 -12.58 -1.63 -0.72
CA TYR A 152 -12.80 -0.58 -1.73
C TYR A 152 -11.81 0.59 -1.64
N ASN A 153 -11.40 1.02 -0.44
CA ASN A 153 -10.46 2.14 -0.31
C ASN A 153 -9.08 1.83 -0.94
N ILE A 154 -8.60 0.58 -0.80
CA ILE A 154 -7.33 0.15 -1.39
C ILE A 154 -7.49 0.04 -2.92
N ALA A 155 -8.60 -0.54 -3.39
CA ALA A 155 -8.91 -0.61 -4.81
C ALA A 155 -8.96 0.78 -5.47
N PHE A 156 -9.63 1.74 -4.82
CA PHE A 156 -9.69 3.12 -5.28
C PHE A 156 -8.29 3.74 -5.40
N GLN A 157 -7.46 3.64 -4.36
CA GLN A 157 -6.11 4.20 -4.36
C GLN A 157 -5.20 3.55 -5.41
N ALA A 158 -5.35 2.24 -5.63
CA ALA A 158 -4.60 1.53 -6.67
C ALA A 158 -5.00 2.01 -8.08
N TRP A 159 -6.30 2.09 -8.40
CA TRP A 159 -6.77 2.63 -9.70
C TRP A 159 -6.45 4.11 -9.88
N TRP A 160 -6.52 4.89 -8.80
CA TRP A 160 -6.15 6.30 -8.78
C TRP A 160 -4.67 6.50 -9.16
N SER A 161 -3.79 5.66 -8.61
CA SER A 161 -2.35 5.72 -8.89
C SER A 161 -2.02 5.43 -10.37
N ILE A 162 -2.81 4.59 -11.04
CA ILE A 162 -2.68 4.29 -12.48
C ILE A 162 -3.39 5.36 -13.34
N LYS A 163 -4.08 6.33 -12.72
CA LYS A 163 -4.94 7.33 -13.39
C LYS A 163 -6.14 6.72 -14.12
N ASN A 164 -6.63 5.57 -13.68
CA ASN A 164 -7.83 4.95 -14.24
C ASN A 164 -9.09 5.52 -13.55
N VAL A 165 -9.46 6.74 -13.95
CA VAL A 165 -10.59 7.47 -13.34
C VAL A 165 -11.93 6.77 -13.60
N ASP A 166 -12.08 6.12 -14.76
CA ASP A 166 -13.28 5.36 -15.11
C ASP A 166 -13.59 4.26 -14.10
N LYS A 167 -12.58 3.46 -13.73
CA LYS A 167 -12.75 2.40 -12.72
C LYS A 167 -13.00 2.97 -11.32
N CYS A 168 -12.37 4.09 -10.97
CA CYS A 168 -12.63 4.79 -9.72
C CYS A 168 -14.09 5.25 -9.59
N VAL A 169 -14.66 5.84 -10.65
CA VAL A 169 -16.06 6.28 -10.66
C VAL A 169 -17.02 5.09 -10.58
N ASN A 170 -16.75 4.01 -11.31
CA ASN A 170 -17.54 2.79 -11.23
C ASN A 170 -17.50 2.17 -9.81
N LEU A 171 -16.34 2.21 -9.14
CA LEU A 171 -16.21 1.74 -7.76
C LEU A 171 -17.03 2.58 -6.79
N LEU A 172 -16.99 3.92 -6.93
CA LEU A 172 -17.79 4.82 -6.10
C LEU A 172 -19.29 4.57 -6.29
N ALA A 173 -19.74 4.42 -7.54
CA ALA A 173 -21.11 4.05 -7.89
C ALA A 173 -21.52 2.69 -7.27
N LYS A 174 -20.66 1.67 -7.35
CA LYS A 174 -20.87 0.35 -6.72
C LYS A 174 -21.06 0.44 -5.19
N THR A 175 -20.37 1.38 -4.55
CA THR A 175 -20.50 1.62 -3.10
C THR A 175 -21.66 2.55 -2.71
N GLY A 176 -22.48 2.98 -3.68
CA GLY A 176 -23.63 3.88 -3.45
C GLY A 176 -23.26 5.35 -3.23
N ARG A 177 -22.00 5.74 -3.49
CA ARG A 177 -21.49 7.12 -3.33
C ARG A 177 -21.57 7.88 -4.64
N PHE A 178 -22.79 8.10 -5.12
CA PHE A 178 -23.03 8.70 -6.44
C PHE A 178 -22.63 10.17 -6.54
N SER A 179 -22.79 10.95 -5.47
CA SER A 179 -22.37 12.36 -5.45
C SER A 179 -20.86 12.51 -5.67
N GLU A 180 -20.05 11.75 -4.92
CA GLU A 180 -18.59 11.71 -5.08
C GLU A 180 -18.19 11.21 -6.48
N ALA A 181 -18.89 10.19 -6.99
CA ALA A 181 -18.66 9.66 -8.33
C ALA A 181 -18.92 10.71 -9.42
N ALA A 182 -20.01 11.47 -9.32
CA ALA A 182 -20.36 12.54 -10.25
C ALA A 182 -19.36 13.70 -10.18
N PHE A 183 -18.95 14.10 -8.97
CA PHE A 183 -17.91 15.12 -8.79
C PHE A 183 -16.59 14.67 -9.42
N LEU A 184 -16.14 13.45 -9.14
CA LEU A 184 -14.90 12.92 -9.69
C LEU A 184 -14.95 12.86 -11.23
N ALA A 185 -16.06 12.39 -11.78
CA ALA A 185 -16.27 12.31 -13.22
C ALA A 185 -16.21 13.69 -13.89
N ARG A 186 -16.83 14.70 -13.29
CA ARG A 186 -16.84 16.08 -13.81
C ARG A 186 -15.47 16.74 -13.70
N THR A 187 -14.80 16.60 -12.54
CA THR A 187 -13.50 17.26 -12.28
C THR A 187 -12.39 16.71 -13.16
N TYR A 188 -12.36 15.41 -13.41
CA TYR A 188 -11.29 14.76 -14.19
C TYR A 188 -11.67 14.49 -15.64
N GLY A 189 -12.76 15.08 -16.13
CA GLY A 189 -13.09 15.10 -17.55
C GLY A 189 -13.46 13.73 -18.14
N ILE A 190 -14.19 12.89 -17.40
CA ILE A 190 -14.74 11.66 -17.96
C ILE A 190 -15.81 12.00 -19.01
N SER A 191 -16.03 11.10 -19.97
CA SER A 191 -17.05 11.25 -21.02
C SER A 191 -18.41 11.67 -20.45
N THR A 192 -19.05 12.61 -21.14
CA THR A 192 -20.36 13.18 -20.80
C THR A 192 -21.42 12.11 -20.59
N ASP A 193 -21.37 11.03 -21.38
CA ASP A 193 -22.31 9.92 -21.29
C ASP A 193 -22.19 9.14 -19.98
N LYS A 194 -20.97 8.97 -19.45
CA LYS A 194 -20.75 8.30 -18.16
C LYS A 194 -21.19 9.19 -17.00
N LEU A 195 -20.94 10.49 -17.09
CA LEU A 195 -21.43 11.46 -16.10
C LEU A 195 -22.96 11.46 -16.02
N GLN A 196 -23.65 11.44 -17.17
CA GLN A 196 -25.10 11.33 -17.22
C GLN A 196 -25.57 10.02 -16.57
N LYS A 197 -25.01 8.87 -16.95
CA LYS A 197 -25.34 7.57 -16.34
C LYS A 197 -25.21 7.56 -14.82
N VAL A 198 -24.11 8.08 -14.28
CA VAL A 198 -23.90 8.17 -12.82
C VAL A 198 -24.92 9.09 -12.16
N THR A 199 -25.30 10.19 -12.84
CA THR A 199 -26.30 11.13 -12.34
C THR A 199 -27.71 10.53 -12.38
N ASP A 200 -28.03 9.74 -13.39
CA ASP A 200 -29.32 9.05 -13.50
C ASP A 200 -29.44 7.98 -12.40
N GLN A 201 -28.38 7.21 -12.15
CA GLN A 201 -28.31 6.29 -11.00
C GLN A 201 -28.44 7.03 -9.67
N TRP A 202 -27.87 8.23 -9.55
CA TRP A 202 -28.04 9.06 -8.36
C TRP A 202 -29.50 9.50 -8.18
N LYS A 203 -30.16 9.93 -9.26
CA LYS A 203 -31.58 10.31 -9.25
C LYS A 203 -32.48 9.15 -8.82
N GLU A 204 -32.22 7.95 -9.35
CA GLU A 204 -32.93 6.72 -8.98
C GLU A 204 -32.73 6.33 -7.50
N GLN A 205 -31.51 6.47 -6.98
CA GLN A 205 -31.24 6.22 -5.56
C GLN A 205 -31.95 7.24 -4.66
N LEU A 206 -32.04 8.50 -5.08
CA LEU A 206 -32.76 9.56 -4.36
C LEU A 206 -34.28 9.39 -4.41
N SER A 207 -34.86 8.98 -5.54
CA SER A 207 -36.30 8.71 -5.64
C SER A 207 -36.70 7.54 -4.75
N THR A 208 -35.90 6.47 -4.73
CA THR A 208 -36.07 5.32 -3.82
C THR A 208 -36.03 5.73 -2.35
N THR A 209 -35.24 6.75 -2.01
CA THR A 209 -35.13 7.30 -0.64
C THR A 209 -36.22 8.33 -0.32
N GLY A 210 -37.16 8.59 -1.23
CA GLY A 210 -38.25 9.56 -1.06
C GLY A 210 -37.84 11.02 -1.23
N LYS A 211 -36.68 11.29 -1.86
CA LYS A 211 -36.11 12.64 -2.07
C LYS A 211 -36.23 13.10 -3.53
N GLU A 212 -37.38 12.88 -4.15
CA GLU A 212 -37.63 13.18 -5.57
C GLU A 212 -37.40 14.66 -5.93
N LYS A 213 -37.85 15.59 -5.08
CA LYS A 213 -37.62 17.03 -5.29
C LYS A 213 -36.13 17.41 -5.37
N ILE A 214 -35.25 16.64 -4.74
CA ILE A 214 -33.80 16.87 -4.81
C ILE A 214 -33.24 16.27 -6.09
N ALA A 215 -33.75 15.09 -6.50
CA ALA A 215 -33.37 14.43 -7.74
C ALA A 215 -33.68 15.30 -8.98
N GLU A 216 -34.83 15.97 -9.01
CA GLU A 216 -35.22 16.88 -10.10
C GLU A 216 -34.29 18.10 -10.24
N ARG A 217 -33.67 18.53 -9.14
CA ARG A 217 -32.75 19.68 -9.12
C ARG A 217 -31.34 19.31 -9.58
N LEU A 218 -31.05 18.03 -9.80
CA LEU A 218 -29.74 17.59 -10.28
C LEU A 218 -29.61 17.85 -11.78
N ILE A 219 -28.68 18.76 -12.11
CA ILE A 219 -28.37 19.20 -13.47
C ILE A 219 -26.95 18.74 -13.80
N THR A 220 -26.74 18.22 -15.00
CA THR A 220 -25.43 17.79 -15.52
C THR A 220 -24.82 18.79 -16.51
N ASP A 221 -25.67 19.61 -17.15
CA ASP A 221 -25.26 20.63 -18.11
C ASP A 221 -25.60 22.03 -17.59
N PHE A 222 -24.56 22.83 -17.38
CA PHE A 222 -24.68 24.19 -16.86
C PHE A 222 -24.91 25.22 -17.96
N SER A 223 -24.89 24.81 -19.24
CA SER A 223 -25.06 25.70 -20.40
C SER A 223 -26.41 26.45 -20.39
N GLN A 224 -27.41 25.88 -19.74
CA GLN A 224 -28.77 26.44 -19.65
C GLN A 224 -29.00 27.27 -18.39
N LEU A 225 -27.99 27.42 -17.52
CA LEU A 225 -28.08 28.33 -16.38
C LEU A 225 -27.89 29.76 -16.88
N ALA A 226 -29.01 30.39 -17.21
CA ALA A 226 -29.08 31.85 -17.20
C ALA A 226 -28.81 32.29 -15.75
N VAL A 227 -27.60 32.77 -15.48
CA VAL A 227 -27.39 33.70 -14.37
C VAL A 227 -28.31 34.86 -14.72
N GLY A 228 -29.44 34.99 -13.99
CA GLY A 228 -30.38 36.07 -14.26
C GLY A 228 -29.60 37.38 -14.37
N ASP A 229 -29.86 38.14 -15.44
CA ASP A 229 -29.17 39.37 -15.78
C ASP A 229 -28.77 40.08 -14.49
N ALA A 230 -27.46 40.13 -14.22
CA ALA A 230 -26.97 41.04 -13.21
C ALA A 230 -27.51 42.41 -13.61
N PRO A 231 -28.17 43.18 -12.72
CA PRO A 231 -28.58 44.53 -13.07
C PRO A 231 -27.34 45.24 -13.59
N THR A 232 -27.39 45.61 -14.87
CA THR A 232 -26.28 46.23 -15.61
C THR A 232 -25.97 47.64 -15.11
N ASP A 233 -26.71 48.12 -14.11
CA ASP A 233 -26.32 49.25 -13.28
C ASP A 233 -25.14 48.84 -12.40
N SER A 234 -23.95 49.12 -12.91
CA SER A 234 -22.76 49.30 -12.09
C SER A 234 -23.12 50.20 -10.89
N LEU A 235 -23.13 49.64 -9.67
CA LEU A 235 -23.42 50.33 -8.40
C LEU A 235 -22.40 51.43 -8.03
N ILE A 236 -21.51 51.79 -8.96
CA ILE A 236 -20.49 52.81 -8.82
C ILE A 236 -20.56 53.66 -10.08
N ASN A 237 -21.24 54.80 -9.99
CA ASN A 237 -21.15 55.85 -11.00
C ASN A 237 -19.79 56.54 -10.82
N LEU A 238 -18.87 56.28 -11.74
CA LEU A 238 -17.56 56.94 -11.81
C LEU A 238 -17.63 58.34 -12.48
N ASP A 239 -18.83 58.82 -12.78
CA ASP A 239 -19.09 60.11 -13.44
C ASP A 239 -19.39 61.27 -12.46
N ASP A 240 -19.22 61.07 -11.15
CA ASP A 240 -19.20 62.21 -10.22
C ASP A 240 -17.89 62.97 -10.42
N GLU A 241 -17.99 64.04 -11.22
CA GLU A 241 -16.93 65.00 -11.48
C GLU A 241 -16.17 65.34 -10.20
N VAL A 242 -14.86 65.08 -10.24
CA VAL A 242 -13.91 65.56 -9.25
C VAL A 242 -14.05 67.07 -9.18
N HIS A 243 -14.71 67.58 -8.14
CA HIS A 243 -14.54 68.97 -7.70
C HIS A 243 -13.09 69.12 -7.20
N VAL A 244 -12.18 69.35 -8.13
CA VAL A 244 -10.85 69.89 -7.82
C VAL A 244 -11.07 71.29 -7.28
N ALA A 245 -10.72 71.46 -6.01
CA ALA A 245 -10.81 72.72 -5.28
C ALA A 245 -10.15 73.85 -6.08
N THR A 246 -10.89 74.94 -6.28
CA THR A 246 -10.37 76.21 -6.78
C THR A 246 -9.34 76.76 -5.79
N GLU A 247 -8.12 76.98 -6.27
CA GLU A 247 -7.07 77.69 -5.54
C GLU A 247 -7.49 79.15 -5.30
N ASP A 248 -7.49 79.58 -4.03
CA ASP A 248 -7.63 80.98 -3.62
C ASP A 248 -6.36 81.78 -3.98
N PRO A 249 -6.46 83.00 -4.54
CA PRO A 249 -5.31 83.83 -4.81
C PRO A 249 -4.95 84.70 -3.59
N GLY A 250 -3.75 84.49 -3.06
CA GLY A 250 -2.84 85.56 -2.63
C GLY A 250 -2.82 85.94 -1.15
N VAL A 251 -1.66 85.76 -0.52
CA VAL A 251 -0.99 86.79 0.31
C VAL A 251 0.52 86.58 0.22
N GLU A 252 1.25 87.56 -0.31
CA GLU A 252 2.71 87.72 -0.24
C GLU A 252 3.20 87.74 1.21
N LEU A 253 4.37 87.14 1.50
CA LEU A 253 5.25 87.62 2.56
C LEU A 253 6.72 87.27 2.30
N ALA A 254 7.51 88.33 2.38
CA ALA A 254 8.94 88.46 2.15
C ALA A 254 9.85 87.52 2.97
N ALA A 255 10.91 87.01 2.33
CA ALA A 255 12.33 87.20 2.67
C ALA A 255 13.21 86.35 1.73
#